data_AF-A0A497Q6C2-F1
#
_entry.id   AF-A0A497Q6C2-F1
#
_cell.length_a   1.000
_cell.length_b   1.000
_cell.length_c   1.000
_cell.angle_alpha   90.00
_cell.angle_beta   90.00
_cell.angle_gamma   90.00
#
_symmetry.space_group_name_H-M   'P 1'
#
loop_
_entity.id
_entity.type
_entity.pdbx_description
1 polymer ?
#
loop_
_entity_poly.entity_id
_entity_poly.type
_entity_poly.pdbx_seq_one_letter_code
_entity_poly.pdbx_strand_id
1 'polypeptide(L)'
;MSEYDPHLNVEVLTRTKDSNYAIRKIELEKANIRLETPFKITEGKNITQEMSTLLKHNISKPLLESGVYVLQYNTWNRLKYLIEEADEEKIPGLDKIFGLRKTIWDSSTTVSSLVFSRNPFIRNVFGSDQGKKIITPFDKESYYGLLDYIHTASSAMVLS
;
A
#
# COMPACT_ATOMS: atom_id res chain seq x y z
N MET A 1 -0.48 -14.88 12.25
CA MET A 1 0.72 -14.84 13.10
C MET A 1 1.71 -13.97 12.35
N SER A 2 1.97 -12.75 12.81
CA SER A 2 2.86 -11.81 12.12
C SER A 2 4.31 -12.16 12.47
N GLU A 3 5.14 -12.27 11.44
CA GLU A 3 6.58 -12.39 11.62
C GLU A 3 7.12 -11.06 12.20
N TYR A 4 8.07 -11.21 13.12
CA TYR A 4 8.61 -10.15 13.96
C TYR A 4 9.84 -9.55 13.27
N ASP A 5 9.81 -8.25 12.94
CA ASP A 5 11.02 -7.51 12.59
C ASP A 5 11.69 -7.04 13.90
N PRO A 6 12.89 -7.55 14.25
CA PRO A 6 13.57 -7.20 15.50
C PRO A 6 14.05 -5.75 15.56
N HIS A 7 13.96 -4.99 14.47
CA HIS A 7 14.37 -3.59 14.41
C HIS A 7 13.20 -2.60 14.50
N LEU A 8 11.97 -3.11 14.60
CA LEU A 8 10.74 -2.32 14.58
C LEU A 8 9.84 -2.73 15.75
N ASN A 9 9.99 -2.03 16.87
CA ASN A 9 9.11 -2.22 18.01
C ASN A 9 7.91 -1.27 17.89
N VAL A 10 6.74 -1.83 17.58
CA VAL A 10 5.50 -1.08 17.36
C VAL A 10 4.56 -1.35 18.52
N GLU A 11 4.53 -0.43 19.49
CA GLU A 11 3.65 -0.53 20.65
C GLU A 11 2.44 0.40 20.49
N VAL A 12 1.22 -0.14 20.63
CA VAL A 12 -0.01 0.66 20.64
C VAL A 12 -0.20 1.22 22.05
N LEU A 13 0.09 2.50 22.24
CA LEU A 13 -0.03 3.17 23.54
C LEU A 13 -1.48 3.45 23.92
N THR A 14 -2.33 3.81 22.95
CA THR A 14 -3.77 4.00 23.19
C THR A 14 -4.60 3.96 21.90
N ARG A 15 -5.90 3.67 22.03
CA ARG A 15 -6.91 3.75 20.97
C ARG A 15 -8.00 4.71 21.41
N THR A 16 -8.37 5.68 20.58
CA THR A 16 -9.47 6.60 20.88
C THR A 16 -10.82 5.91 20.66
N LYS A 17 -11.77 6.08 21.58
CA LYS A 17 -13.09 5.42 21.55
C LYS A 17 -13.97 5.85 20.37
N ASP A 18 -13.74 7.04 19.82
CA ASP A 18 -14.72 7.72 18.97
C ASP A 18 -14.22 7.92 17.54
N SER A 19 -13.00 7.49 17.25
CA SER A 19 -12.36 7.74 15.98
C SER A 19 -11.24 6.73 15.75
N ASN A 20 -11.05 6.27 14.50
CA ASN A 20 -10.05 5.27 14.10
C ASN A 20 -8.60 5.79 14.23
N TYR A 21 -8.20 6.29 15.41
CA TYR A 21 -6.84 6.70 15.72
C TYR A 21 -6.24 5.69 16.70
N ALA A 22 -4.98 5.35 16.46
CA ALA A 22 -4.16 4.63 17.40
C ALA A 22 -2.86 5.43 17.57
N ILE A 23 -2.52 5.75 18.82
CA ILE A 23 -1.21 6.32 19.13
C ILE A 23 -0.26 5.14 19.23
N ARG A 24 0.74 5.09 18.36
CA ARG A 24 1.79 4.07 18.35
C ARG A 24 3.13 4.72 18.65
N LYS A 25 3.98 4.02 19.41
CA LYS A 25 5.39 4.37 19.57
C LYS A 25 6.18 3.59 18.52
N ILE A 26 6.99 4.30 17.73
CA ILE A 26 7.94 3.69 16.80
C ILE A 26 9.33 4.09 17.28
N GLU A 27 10.15 3.08 17.61
CA GLU A 27 11.53 3.26 18.04
C GLU A 27 12.47 2.73 16.96
N LEU A 28 13.27 3.62 16.35
CA LEU A 28 14.29 3.28 15.37
C LEU A 28 15.65 3.24 16.07
N GLU A 29 16.07 2.05 16.51
CA GLU A 29 17.22 1.86 17.41
C GLU A 29 18.53 2.50 16.92
N LYS A 30 18.79 2.48 15.60
CA LYS A 30 20.05 3.03 15.04
C LYS A 30 20.08 4.55 14.90
N ALA A 31 18.92 5.22 14.92
CA ALA A 31 18.84 6.66 14.74
C ALA A 31 18.69 7.42 16.06
N ASN A 32 18.40 6.72 17.17
CA ASN A 32 18.06 7.30 18.47
C ASN A 32 16.92 8.34 18.39
N ILE A 33 16.02 8.16 17.41
CA ILE A 33 14.86 9.01 17.18
C ILE A 33 13.66 8.31 17.81
N ARG A 34 13.00 8.99 18.75
CA ARG A 34 11.72 8.60 19.32
C ARG A 34 10.63 9.49 18.74
N LEU A 35 9.74 8.89 17.95
CA LEU A 35 8.60 9.60 17.37
C LEU A 35 7.35 9.20 18.14
N GLU A 36 6.90 10.07 19.03
CA GLU A 36 5.56 10.03 19.59
C GLU A 36 4.67 10.84 18.66
N THR A 37 3.95 10.16 17.78
CA THR A 37 3.15 10.85 16.77
C THR A 37 1.75 10.24 16.76
N PRO A 38 0.70 11.06 16.95
CA PRO A 38 -0.66 10.61 16.70
C PRO A 38 -0.79 10.35 15.20
N PHE A 39 -0.64 9.10 14.78
CA PHE A 39 -0.86 8.73 13.39
C PHE A 39 -2.34 8.36 13.18
N LYS A 40 -2.98 9.12 12.29
CA LYS A 40 -4.22 8.71 11.67
C LYS A 40 -3.88 7.85 10.46
N ILE A 41 -3.94 6.54 10.59
CA ILE A 41 -3.84 5.65 9.43
C ILE A 41 -5.13 5.85 8.64
N THR A 42 -5.04 6.59 7.54
CA THR A 42 -6.15 6.79 6.61
C THR A 42 -5.79 6.04 5.35
N GLU A 43 -6.64 5.10 4.93
CA GLU A 43 -6.44 4.37 3.68
C GLU A 43 -6.33 5.36 2.52
N GLY A 44 -5.24 5.28 1.74
CA GLY A 44 -4.95 6.19 0.64
C GLY A 44 -6.11 6.37 -0.36
N LYS A 45 -6.91 5.32 -0.60
CA LYS A 45 -8.08 5.36 -1.49
C LYS A 45 -9.20 6.29 -1.00
N ASN A 46 -9.27 6.54 0.30
CA ASN A 46 -10.30 7.34 0.95
C ASN A 46 -9.81 8.75 1.31
N ILE A 47 -8.56 9.11 0.96
CA ILE A 47 -8.04 10.46 1.19
C ILE A 47 -8.59 11.39 0.10
N THR A 48 -9.47 12.30 0.51
CA THR A 48 -9.91 13.40 -0.36
C THR A 48 -8.88 14.53 -0.36
N GLN A 49 -8.98 15.42 -1.35
CA GLN A 49 -8.14 16.61 -1.42
C GLN A 49 -8.34 17.51 -0.18
N GLU A 50 -9.58 17.66 0.30
CA GLU A 50 -9.89 18.42 1.52
C GLU A 50 -9.20 17.82 2.76
N MET A 51 -9.27 16.49 2.92
CA MET A 51 -8.59 15.79 4.02
C MET A 51 -7.07 15.96 3.93
N SER A 52 -6.51 15.86 2.72
CA SER A 52 -5.10 16.08 2.47
C SER A 52 -4.66 17.50 2.85
N THR A 53 -5.42 18.52 2.43
CA THR A 53 -5.14 19.93 2.75
C THR A 53 -5.20 20.19 4.27
N LEU A 54 -6.20 19.63 4.96
CA LEU A 54 -6.34 19.79 6.40
C LEU A 54 -5.21 19.11 7.18
N LEU A 55 -4.75 17.94 6.73
CA LEU A 55 -3.59 17.25 7.32
C LEU A 55 -2.30 18.06 7.12
N LYS A 56 -2.10 18.61 5.91
CA LYS A 56 -0.91 19.41 5.57
C LYS A 56 -0.81 20.72 6.35
N HIS A 57 -1.94 21.30 6.75
CA HIS A 57 -1.93 22.50 7.60
C HIS A 57 -1.43 22.21 9.03
N ASN A 58 -1.59 20.98 9.51
CA ASN A 58 -1.29 20.62 10.90
C ASN A 58 0.00 19.80 11.04
N ILE A 59 0.48 19.16 9.97
CA ILE A 59 1.66 18.30 9.95
C ILE A 59 2.49 18.66 8.73
N SER A 60 3.72 19.13 8.94
CA SER A 60 4.60 19.61 7.85
C SER A 60 4.93 18.54 6.81
N LYS A 61 4.98 17.26 7.22
CA LYS A 61 5.21 16.12 6.33
C LYS A 61 4.41 14.88 6.81
N PRO A 62 3.13 14.75 6.46
CA PRO A 62 2.31 13.63 6.91
C PRO A 62 2.79 12.32 6.27
N LEU A 63 2.63 11.20 6.98
CA LEU A 63 2.82 9.85 6.42
C LEU A 63 1.48 9.36 5.90
N LEU A 64 1.42 9.03 4.62
CA LEU A 64 0.26 8.46 3.95
C LEU A 64 0.58 7.05 3.47
N GLU A 65 -0.36 6.12 3.66
CA GLU A 65 -0.21 4.72 3.26
C GLU A 65 -1.26 4.35 2.21
N SER A 66 -0.81 3.70 1.14
CA SER A 66 -1.67 3.05 0.16
C SER A 66 -1.47 1.54 0.18
N GLY A 67 -2.39 0.84 0.82
CA GLY A 67 -2.46 -0.61 0.79
C GLY A 67 -3.42 -1.12 -0.28
N VAL A 68 -2.93 -1.99 -1.16
CA VAL A 68 -3.74 -2.65 -2.19
C VAL A 68 -3.83 -4.15 -1.90
N TYR A 69 -5.06 -4.64 -1.77
CA TYR A 69 -5.34 -6.06 -1.59
C TYR A 69 -5.87 -6.66 -2.90
N VAL A 70 -5.12 -7.58 -3.49
CA VAL A 70 -5.46 -8.30 -4.72
C VAL A 70 -6.23 -9.56 -4.35
N LEU A 71 -7.55 -9.40 -4.19
CA LEU A 71 -8.45 -10.46 -3.70
C LEU A 71 -9.31 -11.04 -4.82
N GLN A 72 -9.91 -10.17 -5.63
CA GLN A 72 -10.93 -10.55 -6.60
C GLN A 72 -10.33 -10.76 -7.99
N TYR A 73 -10.97 -11.62 -8.79
CA TYR A 73 -10.55 -11.90 -10.17
C TYR A 73 -10.30 -10.62 -10.98
N ASN A 74 -11.19 -9.63 -10.89
CA ASN A 74 -11.06 -8.39 -11.69
C ASN A 74 -9.79 -7.61 -11.30
N THR A 75 -9.47 -7.54 -10.00
CA THR A 75 -8.25 -6.87 -9.51
C THR A 75 -7.01 -7.61 -9.95
N TRP A 76 -7.01 -8.96 -9.85
CA TRP A 76 -5.94 -9.81 -10.37
C TRP A 76 -5.72 -9.61 -11.87
N ASN A 77 -6.79 -9.71 -12.65
CA ASN A 77 -6.73 -9.61 -14.10
C ASN A 77 -6.25 -8.23 -14.55
N ARG A 78 -6.76 -7.17 -13.94
CA ARG A 78 -6.34 -5.80 -14.28
C ARG A 78 -4.88 -5.56 -13.91
N LEU A 79 -4.43 -6.02 -12.75
CA LEU A 79 -3.03 -5.88 -12.34
C LEU A 79 -2.11 -6.65 -13.29
N LYS A 80 -2.45 -7.90 -13.62
CA LYS A 80 -1.66 -8.72 -14.55
C LYS A 80 -1.54 -8.06 -15.92
N TYR A 81 -2.66 -7.63 -16.50
CA TYR A 81 -2.65 -6.85 -17.75
C TYR A 81 -1.73 -5.63 -17.66
N LEU A 82 -1.82 -4.85 -16.58
CA LEU A 82 -1.02 -3.64 -16.43
C LEU A 82 0.49 -3.92 -16.34
N ILE A 83 0.90 -5.03 -15.76
CA ILE A 83 2.33 -5.31 -15.55
C ILE A 83 2.96 -6.08 -16.72
N GLU A 84 2.19 -6.90 -17.43
CA GLU A 84 2.69 -7.78 -18.50
C GLU A 84 2.37 -7.30 -19.92
N GLU A 85 1.24 -6.62 -20.11
CA GLU A 85 0.71 -6.31 -21.46
C GLU A 85 0.58 -4.81 -21.73
N ALA A 86 0.36 -4.00 -20.70
CA ALA A 86 0.20 -2.58 -20.87
C ALA A 86 1.55 -1.88 -21.08
N ASP A 87 1.62 -1.09 -22.15
CA ASP A 87 2.72 -0.17 -22.41
C ASP A 87 2.41 1.20 -21.80
N GLU A 88 1.84 2.12 -22.58
CA GLU A 88 1.57 3.51 -22.16
C GLU A 88 0.61 3.61 -20.96
N GLU A 89 -0.30 2.65 -20.80
CA GLU A 89 -1.27 2.63 -19.70
C GLU A 89 -0.72 2.08 -18.38
N LYS A 90 0.49 1.51 -18.37
CA LYS A 90 1.06 0.83 -17.19
C LYS A 90 1.11 1.76 -15.98
N ILE A 91 1.86 2.87 -16.08
CA ILE A 91 2.06 3.78 -14.95
C ILE A 91 0.75 4.45 -14.51
N PRO A 92 -0.05 5.08 -15.39
CA PRO A 92 -1.33 5.68 -14.97
C PRO A 92 -2.33 4.65 -14.40
N GLY A 93 -2.30 3.42 -14.93
CA GLY A 93 -3.14 2.34 -14.44
C GLY A 93 -2.74 1.85 -13.05
N LEU A 94 -1.44 1.74 -12.78
CA LEU A 94 -0.91 1.40 -11.46
C LEU A 94 -1.19 2.53 -10.47
N ASP A 95 -0.99 3.80 -10.85
CA ASP A 95 -1.34 4.96 -10.01
C ASP A 95 -2.81 4.88 -9.57
N LYS A 96 -3.70 4.49 -10.49
CA LYS A 96 -5.13 4.30 -10.20
C LYS A 96 -5.38 3.13 -9.24
N ILE A 97 -4.67 2.01 -9.38
CA ILE A 97 -4.80 0.85 -8.47
C ILE A 97 -4.39 1.24 -7.04
N PHE A 98 -3.28 1.95 -6.91
CA PHE A 98 -2.74 2.44 -5.64
C PHE A 98 -3.39 3.76 -5.18
N GLY A 99 -4.33 4.34 -5.94
CA GLY A 99 -4.96 5.60 -5.57
C GLY A 99 -3.98 6.78 -5.44
N LEU A 100 -2.84 6.72 -6.15
CA LEU A 100 -1.81 7.74 -6.13
C LEU A 100 -2.26 8.93 -6.99
N ARG A 101 -2.52 10.05 -6.32
CA ARG A 101 -2.87 11.34 -6.92
C ARG A 101 -1.78 12.36 -6.63
N LYS A 102 -0.98 12.77 -7.62
CA LYS A 102 0.15 13.70 -7.44
C LYS A 102 -0.11 14.85 -6.46
N THR A 103 -1.27 15.51 -6.57
CA THR A 103 -1.68 16.63 -5.68
C THR A 103 -1.74 16.29 -4.18
N ILE A 104 -1.96 15.03 -3.84
CA ILE A 104 -2.07 14.53 -2.47
C ILE A 104 -0.69 14.02 -1.99
N TRP A 105 -0.03 13.22 -2.81
CA TRP A 105 1.10 12.40 -2.39
C TRP A 105 2.46 13.13 -2.47
N ASP A 106 2.66 14.07 -3.39
CA ASP A 106 3.97 14.73 -3.64
C ASP A 106 4.51 15.54 -2.45
N SER A 107 3.66 15.86 -1.48
CA SER A 107 4.00 16.64 -0.27
C SER A 107 3.95 15.81 1.02
N SER A 108 3.90 14.49 0.90
CA SER A 108 3.78 13.56 2.01
C SER A 108 4.93 12.55 1.99
N THR A 109 5.23 11.95 3.13
CA THR A 109 5.93 10.65 3.14
C THR A 109 4.91 9.59 2.75
N THR A 110 5.27 8.70 1.83
CA THR A 110 4.35 7.80 1.13
C THR A 110 4.83 6.36 1.32
N VAL A 111 3.93 5.49 1.73
CA VAL A 111 4.16 4.04 1.83
C VAL A 111 3.17 3.37 0.90
N SER A 112 3.63 2.61 -0.09
CA SER A 112 2.77 1.80 -0.93
C SER A 112 3.01 0.33 -0.65
N SER A 113 1.94 -0.44 -0.47
CA SER A 113 2.00 -1.87 -0.20
C SER A 113 0.99 -2.64 -1.05
N LEU A 114 1.36 -3.87 -1.40
CA LEU A 114 0.55 -4.76 -2.24
C LEU A 114 0.52 -6.15 -1.62
N VAL A 115 -0.68 -6.68 -1.40
CA VAL A 115 -0.88 -8.00 -0.81
C VAL A 115 -1.74 -8.84 -1.74
N PHE A 116 -1.27 -10.04 -2.06
CA PHE A 116 -2.05 -11.02 -2.80
C PHE A 116 -2.74 -11.99 -1.84
N SER A 117 -4.01 -12.29 -2.11
CA SER A 117 -4.75 -13.34 -1.38
C SER A 117 -4.22 -14.76 -1.63
N ARG A 118 -3.45 -14.94 -2.70
CA ARG A 118 -2.96 -16.23 -3.19
C ARG A 118 -1.59 -16.02 -3.83
N ASN A 119 -0.80 -17.07 -3.96
CA ASN A 119 0.52 -16.98 -4.59
C ASN A 119 0.40 -16.55 -6.08
N PRO A 120 1.04 -15.45 -6.52
CA PRO A 120 0.94 -14.96 -7.89
C PRO A 120 1.72 -15.80 -8.90
N PHE A 121 2.62 -16.67 -8.45
CA PHE A 121 3.47 -17.51 -9.29
C PHE A 121 2.88 -18.90 -9.57
N ILE A 122 1.62 -19.12 -9.19
CA ILE A 122 0.87 -20.35 -9.52
C ILE A 122 -0.44 -20.00 -10.21
N ARG A 123 -1.04 -21.00 -10.85
CA ARG A 123 -2.35 -20.86 -11.49
C ARG A 123 -3.43 -20.61 -10.44
N ASN A 124 -4.18 -19.53 -10.59
CA ASN A 124 -5.25 -19.14 -9.67
C ASN A 124 -6.64 -19.31 -10.34
N VAL A 125 -7.58 -19.95 -9.64
CA VAL A 125 -8.94 -20.21 -10.15
C VAL A 125 -9.98 -19.52 -9.27
N PHE A 126 -10.82 -18.70 -9.86
CA PHE A 126 -11.86 -17.90 -9.19
C PHE A 126 -13.26 -18.35 -9.66
N GLY A 127 -14.23 -18.43 -8.76
CA GLY A 127 -15.61 -18.85 -9.06
C GLY A 127 -15.88 -20.35 -8.80
N SER A 128 -17.14 -20.75 -8.91
CA SER A 128 -17.63 -22.13 -8.75
C SER A 128 -17.74 -22.86 -10.10
N ASP A 129 -18.04 -24.17 -10.07
CA ASP A 129 -17.84 -25.15 -11.15
C ASP A 129 -18.39 -24.79 -12.55
N GLN A 130 -19.36 -23.89 -12.67
CA GLN A 130 -19.94 -23.47 -13.97
C GLN A 130 -19.41 -22.13 -14.49
N GLY A 131 -18.55 -21.43 -13.75
CA GLY A 131 -18.05 -20.09 -14.09
C GLY A 131 -16.62 -19.83 -13.65
N LYS A 132 -15.76 -20.85 -13.72
CA LYS A 132 -14.34 -20.75 -13.33
C LYS A 132 -13.60 -19.78 -14.23
N LYS A 133 -13.09 -18.70 -13.63
CA LYS A 133 -12.15 -17.78 -14.27
C LYS A 133 -10.75 -18.09 -13.80
N ILE A 134 -9.80 -18.15 -14.72
CA ILE A 134 -8.43 -18.58 -14.44
C ILE A 134 -7.50 -17.39 -14.68
N ILE A 135 -6.60 -17.17 -13.74
CA ILE A 135 -5.45 -16.28 -13.88
C ILE A 135 -4.21 -17.15 -13.97
N THR A 136 -3.44 -17.00 -15.05
CA THR A 136 -2.15 -17.66 -15.20
C THR A 136 -1.10 -17.02 -14.28
N PRO A 137 -0.03 -17.76 -13.91
CA PRO A 137 1.07 -17.21 -13.12
C PRO A 137 1.62 -15.91 -13.69
N PHE A 138 2.10 -15.05 -12.81
CA PHE A 138 2.76 -13.81 -13.21
C PHE A 138 4.13 -14.11 -13.81
N ASP A 139 4.48 -13.38 -14.86
CA ASP A 139 5.85 -13.34 -15.36
C ASP A 139 6.77 -12.67 -14.31
N LYS A 140 7.99 -13.22 -14.15
CA LYS A 140 8.91 -12.78 -13.09
C LYS A 140 9.44 -11.38 -13.34
N GLU A 141 9.85 -11.08 -14.57
CA GLU A 141 10.39 -9.76 -14.92
C GLU A 141 9.31 -8.68 -14.78
N SER A 142 8.10 -9.00 -15.21
CA SER A 142 6.94 -8.13 -15.05
C SER A 142 6.59 -7.89 -13.57
N TYR A 143 6.72 -8.92 -12.73
CA TYR A 143 6.58 -8.79 -11.28
C TYR A 143 7.69 -7.95 -10.65
N TYR A 144 8.93 -8.08 -11.08
CA TYR A 144 10.02 -7.19 -10.63
C TYR A 144 9.76 -5.74 -11.01
N GLY A 145 9.28 -5.47 -12.22
CA GLY A 145 8.87 -4.13 -12.63
C GLY A 145 7.74 -3.55 -11.74
N LEU A 146 6.85 -4.40 -11.23
CA LEU A 146 5.84 -3.99 -10.24
C LEU A 146 6.47 -3.63 -8.89
N LEU A 147 7.45 -4.39 -8.42
CA LEU A 147 8.18 -4.08 -7.18
C LEU A 147 8.97 -2.78 -7.31
N ASP A 148 9.64 -2.56 -8.43
CA ASP A 148 10.37 -1.31 -8.72
C ASP A 148 9.41 -0.11 -8.77
N TYR A 149 8.23 -0.30 -9.36
CA TYR A 149 7.18 0.70 -9.32
C TYR A 149 6.75 1.02 -7.87
N ILE A 150 6.47 0.00 -7.04
CA ILE A 150 6.07 0.19 -5.64
C ILE A 150 7.18 0.89 -4.85
N HIS A 151 8.44 0.53 -5.09
CA HIS A 151 9.59 1.17 -4.50
C HIS A 151 9.66 2.65 -4.90
N THR A 152 9.48 2.96 -6.19
CA THR A 152 9.54 4.34 -6.70
C THR A 152 8.37 5.20 -6.20
N ALA A 153 7.19 4.60 -6.07
CA ALA A 153 5.98 5.25 -5.54
C ALA A 153 6.04 5.50 -4.02
N SER A 154 6.95 4.81 -3.32
CA SER A 154 7.13 4.92 -1.87
C SER A 154 8.31 5.83 -1.55
N SER A 155 8.11 6.80 -0.67
CA SER A 155 9.20 7.61 -0.10
C SER A 155 9.64 7.12 1.28
N ALA A 156 8.92 6.15 1.84
CA ALA A 156 9.35 5.32 2.96
C ALA A 156 8.90 3.87 2.74
N MET A 157 9.72 2.91 3.15
CA MET A 157 9.34 1.50 3.18
C MET A 157 9.05 1.09 4.63
N VAL A 158 7.92 0.43 4.82
CA VAL A 158 7.65 -0.35 6.03
C VAL A 158 8.01 -1.78 5.69
N LEU A 159 9.11 -2.28 6.25
CA LEU A 159 9.40 -3.71 6.23
C LEU A 159 8.37 -4.35 7.18
N SER A 160 7.55 -5.23 6.65
CA SER A 160 6.46 -5.92 7.36
C SER A 160 6.55 -7.41 7.16
#